data_AF-F4D378-F1
#
_entry.id   AF-F4D378-F1
#
_cell.length_a   1.000
_cell.length_b   1.000
_cell.length_c   1.000
_cell.angle_alpha   90.00
_cell.angle_beta   90.00
_cell.angle_gamma   90.00
#
_symmetry.space_group_name_H-M   'P 1'
#
loop_
_entity.id
_entity.type
_entity.pdbx_description
1 polymer ?
#
loop_
_entity_poly.entity_id
_entity_poly.type
_entity_poly.pdbx_seq_one_letter_code
_entity_poly.pdbx_strand_id
1 'polypeptide(L)'
;MSNSSWANEGYLVVFNIDDEVLNELNELRRLNQSFGIGVVKLESEISNSKILLLAKEREIDMQTLNMLIDDSPEDFKPFIKDINKQIKAGFDTHVKVAGLDPVLDNEAMQKYIEDKGIKAEKNESTLSFSPHF
;
A
#
# COMPACT_ATOMS: atom_id res chain seq x y z
N MET A 1 -9.41 -16.00 3.22
CA MET A 1 -9.97 -14.66 2.98
C MET A 1 -9.73 -14.37 1.50
N SER A 2 -10.75 -13.90 0.77
CA SER A 2 -10.55 -13.46 -0.62
C SER A 2 -9.99 -12.04 -0.58
N ASN A 3 -9.02 -11.70 -1.43
CA ASN A 3 -8.47 -10.35 -1.55
C ASN A 3 -9.55 -9.28 -1.79
N SER A 4 -10.67 -9.68 -2.39
CA SER A 4 -11.83 -8.82 -2.61
C SER A 4 -12.49 -8.31 -1.34
N SER A 5 -12.30 -8.99 -0.19
CA SER A 5 -12.92 -8.58 1.08
C SER A 5 -12.35 -7.29 1.66
N TRP A 6 -11.15 -6.86 1.23
CA TRP A 6 -10.54 -5.57 1.60
C TRP A 6 -10.39 -4.63 0.38
N ALA A 7 -11.04 -4.95 -0.73
CA ALA A 7 -11.08 -4.03 -1.86
C ALA A 7 -11.69 -2.69 -1.38
N ASN A 8 -11.10 -1.57 -1.78
CA ASN A 8 -11.48 -0.22 -1.38
C ASN A 8 -11.18 0.15 0.09
N GLU A 9 -10.42 -0.66 0.83
CA GLU A 9 -9.81 -0.26 2.10
C GLU A 9 -8.38 0.21 1.87
N GLY A 10 -8.16 1.53 1.93
CA GLY A 10 -6.80 2.10 1.84
C GLY A 10 -6.07 2.02 3.18
N TYR A 11 -4.83 1.52 3.19
CA TYR A 11 -3.98 1.51 4.38
C TYR A 11 -2.67 2.25 4.13
N LEU A 12 -2.27 3.10 5.08
CA LEU A 12 -0.91 3.58 5.21
C LEU A 12 -0.12 2.57 6.06
N VAL A 13 0.97 2.04 5.51
CA VAL A 13 1.80 1.01 6.15
C VAL A 13 3.11 1.62 6.59
N VAL A 14 3.44 1.50 7.89
CA VAL A 14 4.62 2.11 8.50
C VAL A 14 5.46 1.06 9.21
N PHE A 15 6.78 1.04 8.95
CA PHE A 15 7.71 0.07 9.53
C PHE A 15 8.48 0.62 10.74
N ASN A 16 8.84 1.89 10.72
CA ASN A 16 9.72 2.49 11.74
C ASN A 16 9.17 3.86 12.14
N ILE A 17 8.21 3.86 13.07
CA ILE A 17 7.66 5.08 13.67
C ILE A 17 8.12 5.13 15.13
N ASP A 18 8.76 6.23 15.50
CA ASP A 18 9.07 6.50 16.90
C ASP A 18 7.77 6.69 17.69
N ASP A 19 7.74 6.28 18.95
CA ASP A 19 6.54 6.43 19.79
C ASP A 19 6.14 7.91 20.02
N GLU A 20 7.04 8.86 19.76
CA GLU A 20 6.71 10.28 19.68
C GLU A 20 5.92 10.65 18.41
N VAL A 21 6.15 9.98 17.28
CA VAL A 21 5.32 10.11 16.07
C VAL A 21 3.96 9.45 16.28
N LEU A 22 3.83 8.50 17.21
CA LEU A 22 2.51 8.10 17.69
C LEU A 22 1.77 9.26 18.38
N ASN A 23 2.40 10.34 18.87
CA ASN A 23 1.65 11.55 19.27
C ASN A 23 1.10 12.34 18.06
N GLU A 24 1.64 12.13 16.85
CA GLU A 24 1.01 12.52 15.58
C GLU A 24 -0.17 11.60 15.21
N LEU A 25 -0.62 10.70 16.11
CA LEU A 25 -1.90 9.99 15.99
C LEU A 25 -3.04 10.94 15.66
N ASN A 26 -2.97 12.22 16.05
CA ASN A 26 -3.96 13.21 15.68
C ASN A 26 -4.06 13.40 14.15
N GLU A 27 -2.94 13.52 13.45
CA GLU A 27 -2.94 13.65 11.99
C GLU A 27 -3.35 12.33 11.31
N LEU A 28 -2.87 11.18 11.81
CA LEU A 28 -3.29 9.87 11.31
C LEU A 28 -4.79 9.60 11.56
N ARG A 29 -5.33 10.03 12.70
CA ARG A 29 -6.78 9.98 13.00
C ARG A 29 -7.56 10.91 12.10
N ARG A 30 -7.06 12.11 11.81
CA ARG A 30 -7.68 13.04 10.85
C ARG A 30 -7.68 12.44 9.44
N LEU A 31 -6.59 11.80 9.03
CA LEU A 31 -6.51 11.08 7.76
C LEU A 31 -7.56 9.96 7.69
N ASN A 32 -7.65 9.13 8.73
CA ASN A 32 -8.67 8.08 8.83
C ASN A 32 -10.10 8.63 8.81
N GLN A 33 -10.37 9.72 9.54
CA GLN A 33 -11.68 10.33 9.60
C GLN A 33 -12.05 11.05 8.30
N SER A 34 -11.09 11.68 7.62
CA SER A 34 -11.34 12.48 6.41
C SER A 34 -11.38 11.63 5.15
N PHE A 35 -10.54 10.60 5.05
CA PHE A 35 -10.35 9.80 3.84
C PHE A 35 -10.62 8.30 4.02
N GLY A 36 -10.88 7.82 5.25
CA GLY A 36 -11.09 6.40 5.50
C GLY A 36 -9.81 5.56 5.48
N ILE A 37 -8.64 6.20 5.39
CA ILE A 37 -7.36 5.48 5.29
C ILE A 37 -7.00 4.91 6.67
N GLY A 38 -6.82 3.59 6.74
CA GLY A 38 -6.33 2.89 7.93
C GLY A 38 -4.83 3.00 8.10
N VAL A 39 -4.31 2.56 9.24
CA VAL A 39 -2.88 2.55 9.52
C VAL A 39 -2.46 1.19 10.06
N VAL A 40 -1.48 0.58 9.41
CA VAL A 40 -0.84 -0.68 9.84
C VAL A 40 0.58 -0.35 10.29
N LYS A 41 0.90 -0.67 11.54
CA LYS A 41 2.28 -0.71 12.02
C LYS A 41 2.84 -2.09 11.73
N LEU A 42 3.78 -2.15 10.79
CA LEU A 42 4.60 -3.33 10.59
C LEU A 42 5.76 -3.32 11.57
N GLU A 43 6.06 -4.52 12.05
CA GLU A 43 7.25 -4.83 12.83
C GLU A 43 8.09 -5.83 12.02
N SER A 44 9.37 -5.99 12.36
CA SER A 44 10.25 -7.00 11.76
C SER A 44 9.64 -8.41 11.85
N GLU A 45 9.01 -8.70 12.99
CA GLU A 45 8.23 -9.91 13.23
C GLU A 45 6.76 -9.64 12.86
N ILE A 46 6.29 -10.27 11.78
CA ILE A 46 4.94 -10.03 11.23
C ILE A 46 3.86 -10.27 12.28
N SER A 47 4.05 -11.25 13.17
CA SER A 47 3.10 -11.56 14.25
C SER A 47 2.94 -10.44 15.29
N ASN A 48 3.94 -9.55 15.41
CA ASN A 48 3.90 -8.37 16.26
C ASN A 48 3.32 -7.13 15.56
N SER A 49 3.13 -7.20 14.23
CA SER A 49 2.51 -6.12 13.46
C SER A 49 1.05 -5.95 13.88
N LYS A 50 0.55 -4.71 13.87
CA LYS A 50 -0.80 -4.41 14.31
C LYS A 50 -1.45 -3.29 13.51
N ILE A 51 -2.76 -3.39 13.36
CA ILE A 51 -3.59 -2.30 12.86
C ILE A 51 -3.75 -1.27 13.98
N LEU A 52 -3.27 -0.05 13.76
CA LEU A 52 -3.43 1.08 14.68
C LEU A 52 -4.78 1.77 14.48
N LEU A 53 -5.20 1.92 13.23
CA LEU A 53 -6.48 2.49 12.82
C LEU A 53 -7.08 1.63 11.72
N LEU A 54 -8.32 1.16 11.90
CA LEU A 54 -9.03 0.41 10.87
C LEU A 54 -9.36 1.32 9.69
N ALA A 55 -9.13 0.84 8.47
CA ALA A 55 -9.62 1.53 7.29
C ALA A 55 -11.15 1.51 7.27
N LYS A 56 -11.73 2.39 6.46
CA LYS A 56 -13.16 2.45 6.20
C LYS A 56 -13.36 2.47 4.71
N GLU A 57 -14.23 1.60 4.23
CA GLU A 57 -14.69 1.67 2.86
C GLU A 57 -15.31 3.05 2.60
N ARG A 58 -14.96 3.63 1.45
CA ARG A 58 -15.44 4.92 0.99
C ARG A 58 -15.81 4.79 -0.47
N GLU A 59 -16.90 5.46 -0.85
CA GLU A 59 -17.15 5.72 -2.26
C GLU A 59 -16.07 6.64 -2.84
N ILE A 60 -15.82 6.49 -4.13
CA ILE A 60 -14.85 7.31 -4.85
C ILE A 60 -15.39 8.74 -4.94
N ASP A 61 -14.69 9.69 -4.32
CA ASP A 61 -14.96 11.11 -4.47
C ASP A 61 -14.27 11.68 -5.70
N MET A 62 -15.05 11.87 -6.77
CA MET A 62 -14.58 12.43 -8.03
C MET A 62 -14.05 13.86 -7.90
N GLN A 63 -14.53 14.65 -6.93
CA GLN A 63 -14.00 15.99 -6.70
C GLN A 63 -12.58 15.92 -6.14
N THR A 64 -12.37 15.09 -5.12
CA THR A 64 -11.03 14.82 -4.57
C THR A 64 -10.09 14.26 -5.62
N LEU A 65 -10.54 13.34 -6.49
CA LEU A 65 -9.71 12.84 -7.60
C LEU A 65 -9.28 13.94 -8.57
N ASN A 66 -10.18 14.85 -8.94
CA ASN A 66 -9.84 15.96 -9.83
C ASN A 66 -8.82 16.90 -9.18
N MET A 67 -8.96 17.19 -7.89
CA MET A 67 -7.96 17.97 -7.15
C MET A 67 -6.59 17.30 -7.17
N LEU A 68 -6.51 15.99 -6.95
CA LEU A 68 -5.24 15.26 -6.98
C LEU A 68 -4.57 15.26 -8.36
N ILE A 69 -5.36 15.29 -9.45
CA ILE A 69 -4.83 15.40 -10.81
C ILE A 69 -4.16 16.76 -11.02
N ASP A 70 -4.72 17.81 -10.44
CA ASP A 70 -4.21 19.18 -10.54
C ASP A 70 -3.01 19.41 -9.59
N ASP A 71 -3.08 18.85 -8.37
CA ASP A 71 -2.06 19.00 -7.33
C ASP A 71 -0.83 18.10 -7.56
N SER A 72 -1.01 16.93 -8.20
CA SER A 72 0.06 15.98 -8.53
C SER A 72 0.03 15.63 -10.04
N PRO A 73 0.40 16.59 -10.91
CA PRO A 73 0.30 16.41 -12.35
C PRO A 73 1.36 15.47 -12.92
N GLU A 74 2.47 15.25 -12.22
CA GLU A 74 3.56 14.38 -12.69
C GLU A 74 3.38 12.92 -12.26
N ASP A 75 2.74 12.67 -11.11
CA ASP A 75 2.57 11.30 -10.59
C ASP A 75 1.13 10.80 -10.77
N PHE A 76 0.15 11.57 -10.27
CA PHE A 76 -1.24 11.09 -10.22
C PHE A 76 -1.96 11.18 -11.57
N LYS A 77 -1.70 12.21 -12.36
CA LYS A 77 -2.34 12.39 -13.67
C LYS A 77 -1.95 11.30 -14.68
N PRO A 78 -0.67 10.89 -14.82
CA PRO A 78 -0.31 9.73 -15.65
C PRO A 78 -0.95 8.43 -15.16
N PHE A 79 -1.01 8.22 -13.84
CA PHE A 79 -1.67 7.06 -13.25
C PHE A 79 -3.16 6.98 -13.66
N ILE A 80 -3.93 8.06 -13.49
CA ILE A 80 -5.34 8.11 -13.92
C ILE A 80 -5.49 7.89 -15.43
N LYS A 81 -4.54 8.36 -16.25
CA LYS A 81 -4.53 8.09 -17.69
C LYS A 81 -4.40 6.60 -17.98
N ASP A 82 -3.56 5.89 -17.25
CA ASP A 82 -3.37 4.45 -17.41
C ASP A 82 -4.59 3.64 -16.94
N ILE A 83 -5.22 4.02 -15.83
CA ILE A 83 -6.50 3.45 -15.41
C ILE A 83 -7.56 3.62 -16.50
N ASN A 84 -7.68 4.81 -17.08
CA ASN A 84 -8.62 5.07 -18.18
C ASN A 84 -8.32 4.23 -19.44
N LYS A 85 -7.05 3.93 -19.74
CA LYS A 85 -6.69 3.02 -20.83
C LYS A 85 -7.16 1.60 -20.53
N GLN A 86 -6.93 1.11 -19.31
CA GLN A 86 -7.36 -0.22 -18.87
C GLN A 86 -8.88 -0.37 -18.95
N ILE A 87 -9.64 0.62 -18.47
CA ILE A 87 -11.11 0.60 -18.54
C ILE A 87 -11.60 0.51 -20.00
N LYS A 88 -10.99 1.28 -20.91
CA LYS A 88 -11.34 1.27 -22.33
C LYS A 88 -10.99 -0.05 -23.04
N ALA A 89 -9.89 -0.68 -22.64
CA ALA A 89 -9.45 -1.97 -23.20
C ALA A 89 -10.30 -3.15 -22.69
N GLY A 90 -11.02 -2.96 -21.57
CA GLY A 90 -11.73 -4.03 -20.87
C GLY A 90 -10.79 -4.84 -19.97
N PHE A 91 -11.33 -5.51 -18.96
CA PHE A 91 -10.55 -6.24 -17.96
C PHE A 91 -9.91 -7.53 -18.49
N ASP A 92 -10.35 -8.01 -19.66
CA ASP A 92 -9.77 -9.18 -20.33
C ASP A 92 -8.44 -8.86 -21.04
N THR A 93 -8.11 -7.58 -21.18
CA THR A 93 -6.86 -7.12 -21.81
C THR A 93 -5.97 -6.47 -20.77
N HIS A 94 -4.79 -7.05 -20.50
CA HIS A 94 -3.81 -6.42 -19.62
C HIS A 94 -3.13 -5.24 -20.30
N VAL A 95 -3.51 -4.02 -19.91
CA VAL A 95 -2.78 -2.81 -20.26
C VAL A 95 -1.64 -2.64 -19.26
N LYS A 96 -0.41 -2.48 -19.75
CA LYS A 96 0.71 -2.11 -18.90
C LYS A 96 0.44 -0.73 -18.31
N VAL A 97 0.23 -0.67 -17.00
CA VAL A 97 0.24 0.56 -16.22
C VAL A 97 1.70 0.93 -16.00
N ALA A 98 2.13 2.08 -16.51
CA ALA A 98 3.47 2.57 -16.29
C ALA A 98 3.58 3.06 -14.84
N GLY A 99 4.72 2.81 -14.19
CA GLY A 99 4.97 3.26 -12.81
C GLY A 99 4.57 2.27 -11.71
N LEU A 100 4.17 1.04 -12.06
CA LEU A 100 4.14 -0.05 -11.07
C LEU A 100 5.55 -0.57 -10.83
N ASP A 101 5.84 -0.90 -9.57
CA ASP A 101 7.09 -1.54 -9.20
C ASP A 101 7.24 -2.92 -9.86
N PRO A 102 8.46 -3.29 -10.26
CA PRO A 102 8.72 -4.64 -10.76
C PRO A 102 8.45 -5.67 -9.67
N VAL A 103 7.84 -6.79 -10.05
CA VAL A 103 7.75 -7.95 -9.17
C VAL A 103 9.14 -8.56 -9.06
N LEU A 104 9.72 -8.52 -7.86
CA LEU A 104 11.01 -9.15 -7.57
C LEU A 104 10.81 -10.65 -7.35
N ASP A 105 11.70 -11.46 -7.92
CA ASP A 105 11.82 -12.86 -7.54
C ASP A 105 12.46 -13.00 -6.15
N ASN A 106 12.52 -14.22 -5.63
CA ASN A 106 13.02 -14.48 -4.28
C ASN A 106 14.47 -14.02 -4.08
N GLU A 107 15.31 -14.17 -5.10
CA GLU A 107 16.74 -13.85 -5.06
C GLU A 107 16.94 -12.32 -5.07
N ALA A 108 16.25 -11.62 -5.98
CA ALA A 108 16.25 -10.17 -6.06
C ALA A 108 15.63 -9.53 -4.81
N MET A 109 14.58 -10.12 -4.26
CA MET A 109 13.95 -9.67 -3.02
C MET A 109 14.92 -9.78 -1.84
N GLN A 110 15.61 -10.91 -1.69
CA GLN A 110 16.56 -11.09 -0.60
C GLN A 110 17.70 -10.05 -0.66
N LYS A 111 18.25 -9.85 -1.86
CA LYS A 111 19.26 -8.80 -2.07
C LYS A 111 18.71 -7.41 -1.76
N TYR A 112 17.48 -7.11 -2.16
CA TYR A 112 16.84 -5.82 -1.87
C TYR A 112 16.69 -5.56 -0.37
N ILE A 113 16.30 -6.57 0.40
CA ILE A 113 16.20 -6.50 1.87
C ILE A 113 17.56 -6.18 2.50
N GLU A 114 18.62 -6.87 2.06
CA GLU A 114 19.99 -6.64 2.52
C GLU A 114 20.48 -5.22 2.17
N ASP A 115 20.32 -4.79 0.91
CA ASP A 115 20.74 -3.47 0.42
C ASP A 115 20.01 -2.32 1.13
N LYS A 116 18.76 -2.52 1.54
CA LYS A 116 17.97 -1.53 2.30
C LYS A 116 18.24 -1.56 3.79
N GLY A 117 19.11 -2.46 4.27
CA GLY A 117 19.41 -2.59 5.70
C GLY A 117 18.19 -2.99 6.53
N ILE A 118 17.18 -3.60 5.90
CA ILE A 118 16.00 -4.11 6.59
C ILE A 118 16.47 -5.34 7.37
N LYS A 119 16.63 -5.19 8.69
CA LYS A 119 17.01 -6.29 9.57
C LYS A 119 15.84 -7.28 9.65
N ALA A 120 15.84 -8.28 8.78
CA ALA A 120 15.05 -9.47 9.01
C ALA A 120 15.69 -10.22 10.19
N GLU A 121 15.02 -10.26 11.35
CA GLU A 121 15.44 -11.15 12.41
C GLU A 121 15.31 -12.59 11.89
N LYS A 122 16.42 -13.34 11.92
CA LYS A 122 16.43 -14.75 11.51
C LYS A 122 15.62 -15.57 12.52
N ASN A 123 14.32 -15.70 12.30
CA ASN A 123 13.56 -16.77 12.92
C ASN A 123 13.64 -18.00 12.02
N GLU A 124 14.23 -19.08 12.56
CA GLU A 124 14.47 -20.39 11.94
C GLU A 124 13.20 -21.19 11.58
N SER A 125 12.09 -20.51 11.26
CA SER A 125 10.92 -21.12 10.65
C SER A 125 10.79 -20.58 9.23
N THR A 126 11.47 -21.26 8.30
CA THR A 126 11.16 -21.30 6.86
C THR A 126 10.42 -20.07 6.32
N LEU A 127 11.15 -19.15 5.70
CA LEU A 127 10.59 -18.21 4.73
C LEU A 127 10.07 -18.99 3.51
N SER A 128 8.98 -19.74 3.68
CA SER A 128 8.09 -20.05 2.58
C SER A 128 7.21 -18.81 2.42
N PHE A 129 7.65 -17.88 1.58
CA PHE A 129 6.66 -17.12 0.82
C PHE A 129 5.91 -18.15 -0.03
N SER A 130 4.81 -18.68 0.51
CA SER A 130 3.92 -19.54 -0.25
C SER A 130 3.33 -18.67 -1.37
N PRO A 131 3.51 -19.03 -2.65
CA PRO A 131 2.90 -18.32 -3.75
C PRO A 131 1.43 -18.76 -3.79
N HIS A 132 0.62 -18.21 -2.90
CA HIS A 132 -0.84 -18.29 -3.01
C HIS A 132 -1.39 -16.89 -3.20
N PHE A 133 -1.13 -16.39 -4.41
CA PHE A 133 -2.08 -15.63 -5.22
C PHE A 133 -2.20 -16.32 -6.57
#